data_AF-A0A7G8ENR5-F1
#
_entry.id   AF-A0A7G8ENR5-F1
#
_cell.length_a   1.000
_cell.length_b   1.000
_cell.length_c   1.000
_cell.angle_alpha   90.00
_cell.angle_beta   90.00
_cell.angle_gamma   90.00
#
_symmetry.space_group_name_H-M   'P 1'
#
loop_
_entity.id
_entity.type
_entity.pdbx_description
1 polymer ?
#
loop_
_entity_poly.entity_id
_entity_poly.type
_entity_poly.pdbx_seq_one_letter_code
_entity_poly.pdbx_strand_id
1 'polypeptide(L)'
;MASKRTLKASNLEALGAAVLAELLIEVSGGNAVIQRRLRLALAAAEGSAAAAQDVRKRLSAMDRASSLVDSRRRKALVSELEAQLQAISGPIATADPKLACDLLLRLLELAEGVLQRCTGNTSTVVAVFERAAKQLGPLAQAAQLQPEALVEQVAELLAENGHEQFDALVPALTEALGKRGLKLLESSCRQRGSRDGDTHLLQIALARGDVEGYLAQFDAEDLRWRDIAAGVAQQLLRCERAEQALQILDAATEEVADLEESAWHDSRIAVLEALNRRAEAQEMRWQWFSHSLSIPHLREYLQRLNDFEDVEAEERALQLAGQHPESLRGLQFLVAWPAISRAARHVLAHAREWDGEAYTIHCAAAERLGAQHPLAATLLLRPLVVFALEMGRNKRYRYAAEQLRSCDQLAAHIDYWQGHPDHATYVESLHDRFGGTWQFWERLE
;
A
#
# COMPACT_ATOMS: atom_id res chain seq x y z
N MET A 1 6.76 -40.43 0.14
CA MET A 1 8.16 -39.98 0.32
C MET A 1 8.50 -39.02 -0.82
N ALA A 2 8.97 -37.81 -0.53
CA ALA A 2 9.30 -36.84 -1.59
C ALA A 2 10.46 -37.37 -2.46
N SER A 3 10.37 -37.20 -3.77
CA SER A 3 11.38 -37.67 -4.73
C SER A 3 12.75 -37.04 -4.42
N LYS A 4 13.81 -37.87 -4.40
CA LYS A 4 15.22 -37.45 -4.26
C LYS A 4 15.69 -36.49 -5.37
N ARG A 5 14.90 -36.32 -6.45
CA ARG A 5 15.19 -35.39 -7.55
C ARG A 5 14.46 -34.04 -7.44
N THR A 6 13.69 -33.82 -6.38
CA THR A 6 12.98 -32.55 -6.17
C THR A 6 13.97 -31.47 -5.72
N LEU A 7 13.91 -30.28 -6.32
CA LEU A 7 14.81 -29.17 -5.99
C LEU A 7 14.47 -28.56 -4.62
N LYS A 8 15.19 -28.99 -3.57
CA LYS A 8 15.04 -28.53 -2.18
C LYS A 8 16.40 -28.60 -1.46
N ALA A 9 16.59 -27.77 -0.43
CA ALA A 9 17.87 -27.62 0.29
C ALA A 9 18.49 -28.96 0.74
N SER A 10 17.71 -29.84 1.38
CA SER A 10 18.20 -31.13 1.86
C SER A 10 18.69 -32.09 0.76
N ASN A 11 18.09 -32.03 -0.44
CA ASN A 11 18.55 -32.82 -1.58
C ASN A 11 19.81 -32.23 -2.21
N LEU A 12 19.98 -30.89 -2.17
CA LEU A 12 21.20 -30.22 -2.63
C LEU A 12 22.36 -30.47 -1.66
N GLU A 13 22.14 -30.42 -0.35
CA GLU A 13 23.13 -30.78 0.67
C GLU A 13 23.72 -32.18 0.45
N ALA A 14 22.88 -33.15 0.04
CA ALA A 14 23.30 -34.51 -0.25
C ALA A 14 24.26 -34.65 -1.46
N LEU A 15 24.40 -33.62 -2.31
CA LEU A 15 25.39 -33.60 -3.40
C LEU A 15 26.82 -33.38 -2.90
N GLY A 16 26.99 -32.89 -1.67
CA GLY A 16 28.29 -32.60 -1.07
C GLY A 16 28.89 -31.26 -1.53
N ALA A 17 29.82 -30.75 -0.72
CA ALA A 17 30.36 -29.39 -0.86
C ALA A 17 31.07 -29.15 -2.20
N ALA A 18 31.80 -30.13 -2.73
CA ALA A 18 32.56 -29.99 -3.98
C ALA A 18 31.64 -29.74 -5.20
N VAL A 19 30.60 -30.56 -5.37
CA VAL A 19 29.64 -30.44 -6.48
C VAL A 19 28.85 -29.14 -6.37
N LEU A 20 28.46 -28.75 -5.14
CA LEU A 20 27.77 -27.49 -4.91
C LEU A 20 28.66 -26.27 -5.24
N ALA A 21 29.95 -26.31 -4.91
CA ALA A 21 30.86 -25.22 -5.23
C ALA A 21 31.02 -25.03 -6.74
N GLU A 22 31.16 -26.12 -7.51
CA GLU A 22 31.22 -26.07 -8.98
C GLU A 22 29.93 -25.50 -9.58
N LEU A 23 28.77 -25.98 -9.14
CA LEU A 23 27.47 -25.48 -9.59
C LEU A 23 27.29 -23.99 -9.26
N LEU A 24 27.73 -23.55 -8.08
CA LEU A 24 27.67 -22.14 -7.69
C LEU A 24 28.59 -21.27 -8.56
N ILE A 25 29.78 -21.75 -8.93
CA ILE A 25 30.66 -21.04 -9.86
C ILE A 25 30.01 -20.93 -11.24
N GLU A 26 29.46 -22.03 -11.77
CA GLU A 26 28.76 -22.06 -13.05
C GLU A 26 27.59 -21.08 -13.08
N VAL A 27 26.69 -21.14 -12.09
CA VAL A 27 25.51 -20.28 -11.99
C VAL A 27 25.89 -18.82 -11.71
N SER A 28 27.03 -18.57 -11.08
CA SER A 28 27.55 -17.21 -10.87
C SER A 28 28.19 -16.61 -12.13
N GLY A 29 28.48 -17.42 -13.15
CA GLY A 29 29.04 -16.98 -14.43
C GLY A 29 28.17 -15.89 -15.08
N GLY A 30 28.73 -14.70 -15.29
CA GLY A 30 28.01 -13.55 -15.86
C GLY A 30 26.99 -12.88 -14.92
N ASN A 31 26.76 -13.40 -13.71
CA ASN A 31 25.84 -12.82 -12.74
C ASN A 31 26.60 -12.15 -11.58
N ALA A 32 26.88 -10.85 -11.75
CA ALA A 32 27.61 -10.06 -10.76
C ALA A 32 26.95 -10.04 -9.37
N VAL A 33 25.63 -10.18 -9.27
CA VAL A 33 24.91 -10.23 -7.98
C VAL A 33 25.21 -11.52 -7.23
N ILE A 34 25.14 -12.67 -7.93
CA ILE A 34 25.46 -13.98 -7.33
C ILE A 34 26.94 -14.05 -6.94
N GLN A 35 27.84 -13.57 -7.80
CA GLN A 35 29.27 -13.52 -7.45
C GLN A 35 29.55 -12.66 -6.21
N ARG A 36 28.84 -11.54 -6.04
CA ARG A 36 28.97 -10.71 -4.82
C ARG A 36 28.49 -11.46 -3.58
N ARG A 37 27.34 -12.15 -3.66
CA ARG A 37 26.83 -12.98 -2.55
C ARG A 37 27.79 -14.09 -2.16
N LEU A 38 28.38 -14.78 -3.13
CA LEU A 38 29.38 -15.83 -2.87
C LEU A 38 30.65 -15.26 -2.22
N ARG A 39 31.16 -14.12 -2.71
CA ARG A 39 32.31 -13.44 -2.08
C ARG A 39 32.03 -13.02 -0.65
N LEU A 40 30.82 -12.49 -0.38
CA LEU A 40 30.40 -12.14 0.98
C LEU A 40 30.33 -13.37 1.89
N ALA A 41 29.79 -14.50 1.39
CA ALA A 41 29.73 -15.75 2.15
C ALA A 41 31.14 -16.30 2.45
N LEU A 42 32.08 -16.18 1.50
CA LEU A 42 33.49 -16.52 1.72
C LEU A 42 34.16 -15.60 2.74
N ALA A 43 33.95 -14.28 2.64
CA ALA A 43 34.46 -13.31 3.61
C ALA A 43 33.90 -13.55 5.02
N ALA A 44 32.62 -13.94 5.13
CA ALA A 44 32.03 -14.34 6.41
C ALA A 44 32.67 -15.61 6.99
N ALA A 45 33.10 -16.54 6.14
CA ALA A 45 33.82 -17.74 6.54
C ALA A 45 35.27 -17.46 6.98
N GLU A 46 35.92 -16.41 6.44
CA GLU A 46 37.24 -15.93 6.88
C GLU A 46 37.17 -15.14 8.21
N GLY A 47 36.00 -14.62 8.55
CA GLY A 47 35.71 -13.95 9.82
C GLY A 47 34.84 -12.71 9.63
N SER A 48 34.00 -12.41 10.62
CA SER A 48 33.04 -11.28 10.57
C SER A 48 33.65 -9.93 10.24
N ALA A 49 34.93 -9.71 10.61
CA ALA A 49 35.67 -8.49 10.32
C ALA A 49 35.89 -8.23 8.82
N ALA A 50 36.14 -9.28 8.02
CA ALA A 50 36.35 -9.14 6.57
C ALA A 50 35.04 -8.80 5.85
N ALA A 51 33.97 -9.53 6.18
CA ALA A 51 32.63 -9.24 5.67
C ALA A 51 32.17 -7.81 6.05
N ALA A 52 32.42 -7.39 7.29
CA ALA A 52 32.13 -6.04 7.74
C ALA A 52 32.92 -4.98 6.96
N GLN A 53 34.20 -5.22 6.65
CA GLN A 53 35.01 -4.27 5.88
C GLN A 53 34.49 -4.11 4.45
N ASP A 54 34.03 -5.19 3.83
CA ASP A 54 33.41 -5.13 2.50
C ASP A 54 32.08 -4.38 2.51
N VAL A 55 31.24 -4.60 3.54
CA VAL A 55 30.02 -3.81 3.75
C VAL A 55 30.37 -2.33 3.93
N ARG A 56 31.33 -1.97 4.78
CA ARG A 56 31.75 -0.56 4.97
C ARG A 56 32.15 0.11 3.67
N LYS A 57 32.99 -0.56 2.86
CA LYS A 57 33.41 -0.03 1.55
C LYS A 57 32.20 0.23 0.64
N ARG A 58 31.20 -0.64 0.67
CA ARG A 58 29.97 -0.48 -0.12
C ARG A 58 29.13 0.68 0.37
N LEU A 59 28.87 0.77 1.67
CA LEU A 59 28.13 1.89 2.27
C LEU A 59 28.82 3.22 1.93
N SER A 60 30.15 3.31 2.08
CA SER A 60 30.91 4.52 1.70
C SER A 60 30.85 4.84 0.19
N ALA A 61 30.77 3.84 -0.68
CA ALA A 61 30.62 4.08 -2.11
C ALA A 61 29.21 4.60 -2.47
N MET A 62 28.18 4.11 -1.77
CA MET A 62 26.79 4.53 -1.96
C MET A 62 26.58 5.96 -1.47
N ASP A 63 27.16 6.29 -0.32
CA ASP A 63 27.19 7.62 0.30
C ASP A 63 27.81 8.68 -0.62
N ARG A 64 28.98 8.38 -1.20
CA ARG A 64 29.68 9.30 -2.12
C ARG A 64 29.04 9.43 -3.49
N ALA A 65 28.15 8.52 -3.86
CA ALA A 65 27.55 8.56 -5.18
C ALA A 65 26.61 9.77 -5.28
N SER A 66 26.73 10.56 -6.35
CA SER A 66 25.89 11.75 -6.58
C SER A 66 24.98 11.61 -7.80
N SER A 67 25.14 10.54 -8.58
CA SER A 67 24.34 10.33 -9.79
C SER A 67 22.88 10.05 -9.46
N LEU A 68 21.97 10.68 -10.22
CA LEU A 68 20.54 10.40 -10.18
C LEU A 68 20.22 8.93 -10.50
N VAL A 69 19.20 8.41 -9.82
CA VAL A 69 18.70 7.04 -9.94
C VAL A 69 17.31 7.10 -10.56
N ASP A 70 17.24 6.72 -11.84
CA ASP A 70 15.99 6.59 -12.58
C ASP A 70 15.29 5.25 -12.29
N SER A 71 14.10 5.07 -12.87
CA SER A 71 13.32 3.84 -12.73
C SER A 71 14.05 2.57 -13.17
N ARG A 72 14.98 2.67 -14.14
CA ARG A 72 15.74 1.52 -14.65
C ARG A 72 16.83 1.10 -13.66
N ARG A 73 17.50 2.06 -13.03
CA ARG A 73 18.60 1.83 -12.08
C ARG A 73 18.09 1.51 -10.66
N ARG A 74 16.87 1.92 -10.31
CA ARG A 74 16.28 1.71 -8.98
C ARG A 74 16.29 0.25 -8.54
N LYS A 75 15.96 -0.68 -9.44
CA LYS A 75 15.96 -2.13 -9.12
C LYS A 75 17.33 -2.64 -8.70
N ALA A 76 18.39 -2.15 -9.33
CA ALA A 76 19.76 -2.52 -8.98
C ALA A 76 20.17 -1.93 -7.62
N LEU A 77 19.80 -0.66 -7.36
CA LEU A 77 20.02 0.00 -6.07
C LEU A 77 19.33 -0.76 -4.93
N VAL A 78 18.04 -1.09 -5.08
CA VAL A 78 17.28 -1.86 -4.08
C VAL A 78 17.96 -3.19 -3.79
N SER A 79 18.34 -3.93 -4.85
CA SER A 79 19.05 -5.21 -4.67
C SER A 79 20.41 -5.05 -3.97
N GLU A 80 21.11 -3.93 -4.16
CA GLU A 80 22.39 -3.66 -3.50
C GLU A 80 22.20 -3.32 -2.01
N LEU A 81 21.22 -2.46 -1.67
CA LEU A 81 20.83 -2.15 -0.30
C LEU A 81 20.38 -3.42 0.45
N GLU A 82 19.54 -4.25 -0.16
CA GLU A 82 19.07 -5.51 0.41
C GLU A 82 20.22 -6.49 0.67
N ALA A 83 21.20 -6.55 -0.23
CA ALA A 83 22.38 -7.38 -0.04
C ALA A 83 23.23 -6.91 1.14
N GLN A 84 23.39 -5.59 1.35
CA GLN A 84 24.09 -5.07 2.52
C GLN A 84 23.31 -5.37 3.80
N LEU A 85 22.00 -5.13 3.81
CA LEU A 85 21.15 -5.44 4.96
C LEU A 85 21.24 -6.92 5.34
N GLN A 86 21.15 -7.85 4.37
CA GLN A 86 21.29 -9.28 4.61
C GLN A 86 22.67 -9.68 5.16
N ALA A 87 23.73 -9.02 4.72
CA ALA A 87 25.07 -9.23 5.25
C ALA A 87 25.17 -8.84 6.72
N ILE A 88 24.62 -7.66 7.04
CA ILE A 88 24.63 -7.06 8.37
C ILE A 88 23.80 -7.89 9.35
N SER A 89 22.52 -8.13 9.03
CA SER A 89 21.59 -8.82 9.94
C SER A 89 21.73 -10.34 9.97
N GLY A 90 22.51 -10.93 9.06
CA GLY A 90 22.77 -12.37 9.01
C GLY A 90 24.14 -12.75 9.58
N PRO A 91 25.15 -13.03 8.72
CA PRO A 91 26.43 -13.57 9.16
C PRO A 91 27.22 -12.64 10.08
N ILE A 92 27.19 -11.32 9.85
CA ILE A 92 27.90 -10.36 10.72
C ILE A 92 27.24 -10.32 12.09
N ALA A 93 25.91 -10.16 12.15
CA ALA A 93 25.15 -10.16 13.40
C ALA A 93 25.34 -11.44 14.24
N THR A 94 25.42 -12.60 13.59
CA THR A 94 25.62 -13.88 14.29
C THR A 94 26.98 -13.95 14.98
N ALA A 95 28.00 -13.35 14.38
CA ALA A 95 29.37 -13.42 14.86
C ALA A 95 29.75 -12.23 15.78
N ASP A 96 29.28 -11.03 15.47
CA ASP A 96 29.52 -9.81 16.23
C ASP A 96 28.29 -8.87 16.12
N PRO A 97 27.31 -9.01 17.03
CA PRO A 97 26.11 -8.18 17.05
C PRO A 97 26.40 -6.68 17.19
N LYS A 98 27.47 -6.31 17.91
CA LYS A 98 27.82 -4.90 18.14
C LYS A 98 28.30 -4.27 16.84
N LEU A 99 29.21 -4.94 16.14
CA LEU A 99 29.66 -4.52 14.82
C LEU A 99 28.51 -4.48 13.80
N ALA A 100 27.60 -5.44 13.83
CA ALA A 100 26.41 -5.41 12.98
C ALA A 100 25.52 -4.19 13.27
N CYS A 101 25.34 -3.83 14.54
CA CYS A 101 24.60 -2.64 14.94
C CYS A 101 25.24 -1.36 14.36
N ASP A 102 26.56 -1.19 14.51
CA ASP A 102 27.29 -0.04 13.97
C ASP A 102 27.12 0.07 12.43
N LEU A 103 27.17 -1.06 11.71
CA LEU A 103 26.96 -1.08 10.26
C LEU A 103 25.52 -0.80 9.86
N LEU A 104 24.55 -1.26 10.67
CA LEU A 104 23.14 -1.01 10.40
C LEU A 104 22.79 0.46 10.56
N LEU A 105 23.30 1.11 11.62
CA LEU A 105 23.17 2.55 11.81
C LEU A 105 23.77 3.31 10.64
N ARG A 106 24.98 2.93 10.21
CA ARG A 106 25.59 3.53 9.02
C ARG A 106 24.78 3.31 7.74
N LEU A 107 24.09 2.17 7.60
CA LEU A 107 23.19 1.93 6.47
C LEU A 107 21.97 2.86 6.54
N LEU A 108 21.38 3.05 7.72
CA LEU A 108 20.22 3.93 7.93
C LEU A 108 20.58 5.40 7.64
N GLU A 109 21.76 5.86 8.05
CA GLU A 109 22.27 7.20 7.75
C GLU A 109 22.34 7.52 6.23
N LEU A 110 22.34 6.50 5.36
CA LEU A 110 22.33 6.72 3.91
C LEU A 110 20.95 7.09 3.36
N ALA A 111 19.88 6.92 4.14
CA ALA A 111 18.51 6.93 3.63
C ALA A 111 18.17 8.24 2.92
N GLU A 112 18.36 9.38 3.58
CA GLU A 112 18.02 10.69 3.05
C GLU A 112 18.78 10.98 1.73
N GLY A 113 20.11 10.83 1.75
CA GLY A 113 20.94 11.05 0.56
C GLY A 113 20.60 10.11 -0.61
N VAL A 114 20.26 8.85 -0.33
CA VAL A 114 19.84 7.89 -1.36
C VAL A 114 18.48 8.23 -1.94
N LEU A 115 17.52 8.63 -1.10
CA LEU A 115 16.16 8.95 -1.51
C LEU A 115 16.10 10.25 -2.34
N GLN A 116 16.82 11.29 -1.93
CA GLN A 116 16.93 12.56 -2.68
C GLN A 116 17.43 12.39 -4.11
N ARG A 117 18.21 11.33 -4.38
CA ARG A 117 18.76 11.03 -5.71
C ARG A 117 17.82 10.20 -6.58
N CYS A 118 16.74 9.65 -6.02
CA CYS A 118 15.79 8.80 -6.74
C CYS A 118 14.67 9.64 -7.37
N THR A 119 14.44 9.47 -8.67
CA THR A 119 13.34 10.17 -9.37
C THR A 119 12.07 9.33 -9.40
N GLY A 120 10.88 9.93 -9.35
CA GLY A 120 9.60 9.19 -9.38
C GLY A 120 9.34 8.38 -8.10
N ASN A 121 8.57 7.30 -8.19
CA ASN A 121 8.14 6.54 -7.00
C ASN A 121 9.32 5.88 -6.26
N THR A 122 9.51 6.27 -4.99
CA THR A 122 10.58 5.80 -4.08
C THR A 122 10.13 4.73 -3.08
N SER A 123 8.86 4.31 -3.08
CA SER A 123 8.30 3.40 -2.06
C SER A 123 9.10 2.10 -1.89
N THR A 124 9.59 1.52 -3.00
CA THR A 124 10.44 0.31 -2.96
C THR A 124 11.80 0.53 -2.29
N VAL A 125 12.34 1.74 -2.32
CA VAL A 125 13.59 2.11 -1.65
C VAL A 125 13.32 2.36 -0.16
N VAL A 126 12.28 3.13 0.15
CA VAL A 126 11.80 3.37 1.52
C VAL A 126 11.56 2.05 2.25
N ALA A 127 10.89 1.08 1.62
CA ALA A 127 10.65 -0.25 2.17
C ALA A 127 11.93 -1.04 2.52
N VAL A 128 13.09 -0.73 1.94
CA VAL A 128 14.37 -1.33 2.38
C VAL A 128 14.83 -0.72 3.70
N PHE A 129 14.74 0.60 3.84
CA PHE A 129 15.11 1.32 5.06
C PHE A 129 14.18 1.03 6.21
N GLU A 130 12.87 0.92 5.98
CA GLU A 130 11.92 0.45 7.00
C GLU A 130 12.26 -0.96 7.51
N ARG A 131 12.64 -1.88 6.61
CA ARG A 131 13.09 -3.22 7.00
C ARG A 131 14.39 -3.17 7.78
N ALA A 132 15.32 -2.29 7.39
CA ALA A 132 16.57 -2.08 8.12
C ALA A 132 16.32 -1.53 9.53
N ALA A 133 15.44 -0.52 9.67
CA ALA A 133 15.07 0.07 10.95
C ALA A 133 14.51 -0.99 11.92
N LYS A 134 13.67 -1.90 11.41
CA LYS A 134 13.13 -3.03 12.19
C LYS A 134 14.19 -4.01 12.72
N GLN A 135 15.38 -4.06 12.11
CA GLN A 135 16.48 -4.92 12.59
C GLN A 135 17.28 -4.30 13.74
N LEU A 136 17.16 -2.99 13.96
CA LEU A 136 18.01 -2.29 14.93
C LEU A 136 17.74 -2.71 16.37
N GLY A 137 16.47 -2.86 16.76
CA GLY A 137 16.09 -3.32 18.11
C GLY A 137 16.66 -4.70 18.48
N PRO A 138 16.38 -5.75 17.71
CA PRO A 138 16.93 -7.09 17.96
C PRO A 138 18.47 -7.11 18.02
N LEU A 139 19.14 -6.34 17.15
CA LEU A 139 20.60 -6.25 17.16
C LEU A 139 21.13 -5.50 18.37
N ALA A 140 20.52 -4.38 18.76
CA ALA A 140 20.90 -3.62 19.95
C ALA A 140 20.80 -4.49 21.22
N GLN A 141 19.76 -5.32 21.32
CA GLN A 141 19.61 -6.28 22.42
C GLN A 141 20.67 -7.38 22.40
N ALA A 142 20.91 -8.00 21.24
CA ALA A 142 21.94 -9.02 21.08
C ALA A 142 23.35 -8.47 21.38
N ALA A 143 23.60 -7.20 21.05
CA ALA A 143 24.82 -6.48 21.35
C ALA A 143 24.92 -5.94 22.78
N GLN A 144 23.84 -6.03 23.57
CA GLN A 144 23.71 -5.48 24.92
C GLN A 144 24.11 -4.00 24.99
N LEU A 145 23.71 -3.22 23.97
CA LEU A 145 23.99 -1.79 23.94
C LEU A 145 23.26 -1.08 25.08
N GLN A 146 23.94 -0.09 25.66
CA GLN A 146 23.32 0.76 26.66
C GLN A 146 22.32 1.70 25.95
N PRO A 147 21.08 1.83 26.44
CA PRO A 147 20.08 2.70 25.82
C PRO A 147 20.58 4.12 25.58
N GLU A 148 21.31 4.69 26.54
CA GLU A 148 21.88 6.04 26.44
C GLU A 148 22.81 6.23 25.23
N ALA A 149 23.52 5.19 24.80
CA ALA A 149 24.42 5.28 23.65
C ALA A 149 23.66 5.28 22.32
N LEU A 150 22.48 4.65 22.28
CA LEU A 150 21.67 4.51 21.07
C LEU A 150 20.76 5.72 20.83
N VAL A 151 20.31 6.37 21.91
CA VAL A 151 19.37 7.50 21.85
C VAL A 151 19.82 8.60 20.91
N GLU A 152 21.10 9.00 20.97
CA GLU A 152 21.58 10.14 20.19
C GLU A 152 21.57 9.86 18.69
N GLN A 153 22.05 8.68 18.29
CA GLN A 153 22.06 8.26 16.89
C GLN A 153 20.65 8.07 16.34
N VAL A 154 19.74 7.54 17.16
CA VAL A 154 18.33 7.38 16.77
C VAL A 154 17.66 8.73 16.63
N ALA A 155 17.91 9.68 17.55
CA ALA A 155 17.37 11.03 17.45
C ALA A 155 17.84 11.76 16.18
N GLU A 156 19.10 11.55 15.76
CA GLU A 156 19.63 12.07 14.50
C GLU A 156 18.92 11.46 13.29
N LEU A 157 18.71 10.14 13.26
CA LEU A 157 17.95 9.50 12.19
C LEU A 157 16.51 10.03 12.10
N LEU A 158 15.81 10.14 13.23
CA LEU A 158 14.44 10.64 13.26
C LEU A 158 14.32 12.10 12.78
N ALA A 159 15.35 12.93 13.02
CA ALA A 159 15.39 14.30 12.50
C ALA A 159 15.49 14.35 10.96
N GLU A 160 15.97 13.28 10.32
CA GLU A 160 16.11 13.15 8.86
C GLU A 160 15.03 12.23 8.26
N ASN A 161 13.82 12.23 8.80
CA ASN A 161 12.71 11.38 8.34
C ASN A 161 11.82 12.03 7.25
N GLY A 162 12.43 12.72 6.28
CA GLY A 162 11.70 13.50 5.25
C GLY A 162 10.84 12.65 4.28
N HIS A 163 10.99 11.34 4.32
CA HIS A 163 10.28 10.37 3.47
C HIS A 163 9.59 9.25 4.27
N GLU A 164 9.34 9.46 5.57
CA GLU A 164 8.70 8.50 6.48
C GLU A 164 9.48 7.17 6.63
N GLN A 165 10.73 7.13 6.18
CA GLN A 165 11.57 5.93 6.15
C GLN A 165 11.89 5.33 7.53
N PHE A 166 11.72 6.11 8.60
CA PHE A 166 12.02 5.75 9.98
C PHE A 166 10.77 5.67 10.87
N ASP A 167 9.57 5.66 10.30
CA ASP A 167 8.32 5.51 11.08
C ASP A 167 8.25 4.17 11.83
N ALA A 168 8.99 3.15 11.37
CA ALA A 168 9.10 1.87 12.06
C ALA A 168 10.19 1.82 13.16
N LEU A 169 11.00 2.88 13.31
CA LEU A 169 12.21 2.86 14.14
C LEU A 169 11.90 2.88 15.63
N VAL A 170 11.04 3.80 16.10
CA VAL A 170 10.65 3.88 17.51
C VAL A 170 9.97 2.59 17.99
N PRO A 171 8.95 2.05 17.28
CA PRO A 171 8.34 0.77 17.66
C PRO A 171 9.36 -0.38 17.76
N ALA A 172 10.29 -0.48 16.81
CA ALA A 172 11.32 -1.52 16.79
C ALA A 172 12.29 -1.43 17.98
N LEU A 173 12.50 -0.23 18.53
CA LEU A 173 13.44 0.03 19.62
C LEU A 173 12.83 -0.02 21.02
N THR A 174 11.51 -0.18 21.13
CA THR A 174 10.76 -0.16 22.40
C THR A 174 11.42 -0.99 23.50
N GLU A 175 11.68 -2.26 23.20
CA GLU A 175 12.28 -3.20 24.17
C GLU A 175 13.78 -2.96 24.39
N ALA A 176 14.51 -2.48 23.38
CA ALA A 176 15.95 -2.22 23.48
C ALA A 176 16.24 -0.97 24.32
N LEU A 177 15.43 0.08 24.20
CA LEU A 177 15.58 1.32 24.94
C LEU A 177 14.93 1.26 26.34
N GLY A 178 13.84 0.51 26.46
CA GLY A 178 13.00 0.51 27.65
C GLY A 178 12.42 1.88 27.99
N LYS A 179 11.69 1.97 29.10
CA LYS A 179 11.03 3.24 29.51
C LYS A 179 12.00 4.41 29.70
N ARG A 180 13.18 4.14 30.25
CA ARG A 180 14.21 5.16 30.50
C ARG A 180 14.82 5.69 29.19
N GLY A 181 15.22 4.79 28.28
CA GLY A 181 15.78 5.20 26.99
C GLY A 181 14.76 5.94 26.13
N LEU A 182 13.49 5.50 26.12
CA LEU A 182 12.42 6.19 25.40
C LEU A 182 12.18 7.62 25.94
N LYS A 183 12.28 7.85 27.26
CA LYS A 183 12.17 9.20 27.83
C LYS A 183 13.36 10.11 27.46
N LEU A 184 14.56 9.54 27.37
CA LEU A 184 15.75 10.26 26.88
C LEU A 184 15.61 10.60 25.40
N LEU A 185 15.08 9.66 24.59
CA LEU A 185 14.79 9.89 23.18
C LEU A 185 13.78 11.02 22.98
N GLU A 186 12.69 11.03 23.75
CA GLU A 186 11.70 12.12 23.73
C GLU A 186 12.39 13.47 23.99
N SER A 187 13.25 13.53 25.02
CA SER A 187 13.98 14.75 25.38
C SER A 187 14.92 15.20 24.27
N SER A 188 15.60 14.28 23.59
CA SER A 188 16.51 14.58 22.48
C SER A 188 15.74 15.07 21.24
N CYS A 189 14.63 14.42 20.86
CA CYS A 189 13.75 14.88 19.77
C CYS A 189 13.22 16.31 20.02
N ARG A 190 12.75 16.60 21.25
CA ARG A 190 12.28 17.95 21.61
C ARG A 190 13.40 19.00 21.56
N GLN A 191 14.61 18.68 22.02
CA GLN A 191 15.78 19.56 21.91
C GLN A 191 16.14 19.87 20.44
N ARG A 192 15.82 18.96 19.53
CA ARG A 192 16.06 19.06 18.09
C ARG A 192 14.91 19.71 17.31
N GLY A 193 13.83 20.12 18.01
CA GLY A 193 12.76 20.93 17.45
C GLY A 193 11.45 20.20 17.18
N SER A 194 11.34 18.91 17.51
CA SER A 194 10.04 18.21 17.47
C SER A 194 9.03 18.91 18.37
N ARG A 195 7.84 19.16 17.83
CA ARG A 195 6.72 19.83 18.51
C ARG A 195 5.67 18.81 18.92
N ASP A 196 4.75 19.22 19.77
CA ASP A 196 3.59 18.39 20.10
C ASP A 196 2.81 18.03 18.81
N GLY A 197 2.32 16.79 18.74
CA GLY A 197 1.72 16.22 17.54
C GLY A 197 2.72 15.58 16.55
N ASP A 198 4.04 15.73 16.76
CA ASP A 198 5.06 15.05 15.96
C ASP A 198 4.93 13.52 16.06
N THR A 199 4.88 12.85 14.91
CA THR A 199 4.73 11.39 14.78
C THR A 199 5.68 10.62 15.71
N HIS A 200 6.93 11.05 15.86
CA HIS A 200 7.91 10.37 16.69
C HIS A 200 7.61 10.51 18.18
N LEU A 201 7.18 11.70 18.63
CA LEU A 201 6.77 11.91 20.02
C LEU A 201 5.52 11.10 20.37
N LEU A 202 4.58 10.98 19.42
CA LEU A 202 3.42 10.11 19.55
C LEU A 202 3.83 8.64 19.68
N GLN A 203 4.70 8.16 18.79
CA GLN A 203 5.22 6.79 18.85
C GLN A 203 5.97 6.50 20.15
N ILE A 204 6.76 7.45 20.65
CA ILE A 204 7.49 7.30 21.92
C ILE A 204 6.53 7.18 23.11
N ALA A 205 5.47 8.00 23.15
CA ALA A 205 4.46 7.92 24.19
C ALA A 205 3.73 6.55 24.15
N LEU A 206 3.37 6.08 22.95
CA LEU A 206 2.76 4.76 22.76
C LEU A 206 3.70 3.61 23.19
N ALA A 207 4.97 3.66 22.78
CA ALA A 207 5.98 2.67 23.16
C ALA A 207 6.20 2.60 24.68
N ARG A 208 6.00 3.72 25.39
CA ARG A 208 6.08 3.77 26.86
C ARG A 208 4.81 3.27 27.56
N GLY A 209 3.70 3.11 26.84
CA GLY A 209 2.36 2.95 27.42
C GLY A 209 1.89 4.21 28.16
N ASP A 210 2.37 5.38 27.75
CA ASP A 210 2.08 6.67 28.38
C ASP A 210 0.89 7.35 27.69
N VAL A 211 -0.32 6.88 28.00
CA VAL A 211 -1.55 7.38 27.37
C VAL A 211 -1.77 8.85 27.68
N GLU A 212 -1.50 9.30 28.91
CA GLU A 212 -1.65 10.70 29.28
C GLU A 212 -0.62 11.58 28.57
N GLY A 213 0.64 11.13 28.46
CA GLY A 213 1.66 11.83 27.66
C GLY A 213 1.37 11.86 26.17
N TYR A 214 0.64 10.88 25.64
CA TYR A 214 0.13 10.89 24.27
C TYR A 214 -1.00 11.93 24.11
N LEU A 215 -1.99 11.93 25.00
CA LEU A 215 -3.12 12.87 24.95
C LEU A 215 -2.67 14.32 25.14
N ALA A 216 -1.68 14.57 25.99
CA ALA A 216 -1.15 15.90 26.25
C ALA A 216 -0.45 16.56 25.04
N GLN A 217 -0.21 15.80 23.95
CA GLN A 217 0.34 16.33 22.71
C GLN A 217 -0.70 16.96 21.79
N PHE A 218 -1.98 16.84 22.10
CA PHE A 218 -3.07 17.41 21.31
C PHE A 218 -3.82 18.43 22.15
N ASP A 219 -4.05 19.61 21.60
CA ASP A 219 -4.93 20.58 22.22
C ASP A 219 -6.39 20.43 21.73
N ALA A 220 -7.28 21.29 22.24
CA ALA A 220 -8.68 21.23 21.87
C ALA A 220 -8.94 21.65 20.41
N GLU A 221 -8.03 22.38 19.78
CA GLU A 221 -8.14 22.78 18.37
C GLU A 221 -7.72 21.62 17.46
N ASP A 222 -6.63 20.91 17.79
CA ASP A 222 -6.19 19.70 17.10
C ASP A 222 -7.30 18.63 17.08
N LEU A 223 -7.95 18.40 18.22
CA LEU A 223 -8.99 17.37 18.36
C LEU A 223 -10.30 17.72 17.64
N ARG A 224 -10.45 18.91 17.05
CA ARG A 224 -11.61 19.24 16.21
C ARG A 224 -11.52 18.60 14.83
N TRP A 225 -10.32 18.21 14.40
CA TRP A 225 -10.08 17.52 13.13
C TRP A 225 -10.38 16.02 13.27
N ARG A 226 -11.24 15.50 12.40
CA ARG A 226 -11.76 14.12 12.51
C ARG A 226 -10.68 13.05 12.36
N ASP A 227 -9.67 13.26 11.53
CA ASP A 227 -8.53 12.36 11.35
C ASP A 227 -7.70 12.23 12.64
N ILE A 228 -7.35 13.36 13.27
CA ILE A 228 -6.63 13.40 14.54
C ILE A 228 -7.48 12.75 15.65
N ALA A 229 -8.75 13.16 15.76
CA ALA A 229 -9.69 12.61 16.74
C ALA A 229 -9.85 11.08 16.59
N ALA A 230 -9.91 10.57 15.36
CA ALA A 230 -9.96 9.14 15.07
C ALA A 230 -8.71 8.41 15.58
N GLY A 231 -7.52 8.93 15.26
CA GLY A 231 -6.26 8.36 15.73
C GLY A 231 -6.19 8.31 17.26
N VAL A 232 -6.57 9.40 17.93
CA VAL A 232 -6.61 9.48 19.40
C VAL A 232 -7.63 8.51 20.00
N ALA A 233 -8.83 8.42 19.43
CA ALA A 233 -9.88 7.52 19.87
C ALA A 233 -9.45 6.04 19.76
N GLN A 234 -8.76 5.65 18.70
CA GLN A 234 -8.21 4.30 18.55
C GLN A 234 -7.21 3.95 19.66
N GLN A 235 -6.35 4.91 20.06
CA GLN A 235 -5.41 4.67 21.16
C GLN A 235 -6.13 4.55 22.50
N LEU A 236 -7.10 5.42 22.78
CA LEU A 236 -7.92 5.32 23.99
C LEU A 236 -8.68 4.00 24.07
N LEU A 237 -9.18 3.50 22.95
CA LEU A 237 -9.88 2.21 22.87
C LEU A 237 -8.96 1.04 23.23
N ARG A 238 -7.71 1.04 22.77
CA ARG A 238 -6.71 0.02 23.14
C ARG A 238 -6.39 0.00 24.63
N CYS A 239 -6.61 1.11 25.31
CA CYS A 239 -6.42 1.28 26.75
C CYS A 239 -7.72 1.16 27.54
N GLU A 240 -8.77 0.60 26.93
CA GLU A 240 -10.09 0.37 27.55
C GLU A 240 -10.79 1.66 28.04
N ARG A 241 -10.49 2.81 27.43
CA ARG A 241 -11.08 4.13 27.76
C ARG A 241 -12.11 4.56 26.72
N ALA A 242 -13.09 3.69 26.47
CA ALA A 242 -14.05 3.87 25.40
C ALA A 242 -14.96 5.11 25.60
N GLU A 243 -15.34 5.46 26.83
CA GLU A 243 -16.18 6.64 27.09
C GLU A 243 -15.46 7.95 26.71
N GLN A 244 -14.17 8.05 27.04
CA GLN A 244 -13.37 9.23 26.68
C GLN A 244 -13.10 9.27 25.18
N ALA A 245 -12.85 8.12 24.55
CA ALA A 245 -12.72 8.03 23.10
C ALA A 245 -13.97 8.58 22.40
N LEU A 246 -15.15 8.23 22.91
CA LEU A 246 -16.40 8.74 22.36
C LEU A 246 -16.55 10.26 22.53
N GLN A 247 -16.18 10.81 23.69
CA GLN A 247 -16.22 12.26 23.93
C GLN A 247 -15.35 13.04 22.94
N ILE A 248 -14.14 12.52 22.63
CA ILE A 248 -13.24 13.13 21.65
C ILE A 248 -13.86 13.08 20.25
N LEU A 249 -14.42 11.94 19.87
CA LEU A 249 -15.09 11.80 18.58
C LEU A 249 -16.34 12.69 18.45
N ASP A 250 -17.12 12.84 19.53
CA ASP A 250 -18.30 13.72 19.58
C ASP A 250 -17.94 15.20 19.44
N ALA A 251 -16.76 15.61 19.92
CA ALA A 251 -16.28 16.99 19.87
C ALA A 251 -15.63 17.36 18.51
N ALA A 252 -15.35 16.37 17.65
CA ALA A 252 -14.73 16.60 16.35
C ALA A 252 -15.74 17.17 15.34
N THR A 253 -15.51 18.42 14.91
CA THR A 253 -16.47 19.17 14.09
C THR A 253 -16.00 19.50 12.67
N GLU A 254 -14.70 19.44 12.39
CA GLU A 254 -14.16 19.88 11.10
C GLU A 254 -13.98 18.71 10.12
N GLU A 255 -14.49 18.89 8.90
CA GLU A 255 -14.43 17.94 7.78
C GLU A 255 -13.35 18.39 6.80
N VAL A 256 -12.31 17.58 6.64
CA VAL A 256 -11.48 17.64 5.42
C VAL A 256 -12.09 16.67 4.43
N ALA A 257 -12.61 17.21 3.34
CA ALA A 257 -13.11 16.42 2.22
C ALA A 257 -11.93 15.76 1.48
N ASP A 258 -12.00 14.42 1.39
CA ASP A 258 -11.09 13.44 0.74
C ASP A 258 -9.67 13.32 1.34
N LEU A 259 -9.15 12.13 1.68
CA LEU A 259 -9.32 10.78 1.11
C LEU A 259 -9.51 9.77 2.27
N GLU A 260 -10.44 8.81 2.18
CA GLU A 260 -10.66 7.79 3.24
C GLU A 260 -11.33 8.29 4.54
N GLU A 261 -12.49 8.97 4.44
CA GLU A 261 -13.43 9.29 5.54
C GLU A 261 -13.87 8.09 6.42
N SER A 262 -13.37 6.89 6.12
CA SER A 262 -13.54 5.64 6.88
C SER A 262 -12.95 5.73 8.28
N ALA A 263 -11.78 6.33 8.49
CA ALA A 263 -11.05 6.16 9.76
C ALA A 263 -11.82 6.68 10.99
N TRP A 264 -12.48 7.85 10.89
CA TRP A 264 -13.31 8.37 11.98
C TRP A 264 -14.57 7.52 12.18
N HIS A 265 -15.22 7.09 11.10
CA HIS A 265 -16.41 6.26 11.18
C HIS A 265 -16.10 4.89 11.78
N ASP A 266 -15.04 4.23 11.32
CA ASP A 266 -14.52 2.95 11.82
C ASP A 266 -14.20 3.06 13.31
N SER A 267 -13.50 4.13 13.71
CA SER A 267 -13.11 4.36 15.11
C SER A 267 -14.34 4.57 15.99
N ARG A 268 -15.31 5.36 15.54
CA ARG A 268 -16.55 5.60 16.29
C ARG A 268 -17.40 4.36 16.40
N ILE A 269 -17.54 3.57 15.33
CA ILE A 269 -18.22 2.27 15.34
C ILE A 269 -17.56 1.34 16.36
N ALA A 270 -16.23 1.22 16.34
CA ALA A 270 -15.49 0.37 17.28
C ALA A 270 -15.66 0.81 18.74
N VAL A 271 -15.65 2.13 18.99
CA VAL A 271 -15.92 2.70 20.32
C VAL A 271 -17.34 2.39 20.79
N LEU A 272 -18.36 2.57 19.93
CA LEU A 272 -19.74 2.24 20.24
C LEU A 272 -19.92 0.73 20.55
N GLU A 273 -19.22 -0.13 19.82
CA GLU A 273 -19.22 -1.57 20.09
C GLU A 273 -18.61 -1.91 21.45
N ALA A 274 -17.47 -1.30 21.81
CA ALA A 274 -16.84 -1.48 23.11
C ALA A 274 -17.72 -0.99 24.28
N LEU A 275 -18.51 0.07 24.05
CA LEU A 275 -19.50 0.57 25.00
C LEU A 275 -20.82 -0.24 25.03
N ASN A 276 -20.89 -1.35 24.30
CA ASN A 276 -22.11 -2.16 24.12
C ASN A 276 -23.30 -1.39 23.49
N ARG A 277 -23.05 -0.27 22.80
CA ARG A 277 -24.05 0.54 22.09
C ARG A 277 -24.28 0.01 20.65
N ARG A 278 -24.63 -1.28 20.57
CA ARG A 278 -24.68 -2.03 19.29
C ARG A 278 -25.65 -1.46 18.27
N ALA A 279 -26.81 -0.99 18.72
CA ALA A 279 -27.83 -0.41 17.83
C ALA A 279 -27.30 0.85 17.12
N GLU A 280 -26.59 1.71 17.86
CA GLU A 280 -26.00 2.93 17.29
C GLU A 280 -24.82 2.62 16.36
N ALA A 281 -24.01 1.62 16.69
CA ALA A 281 -22.95 1.14 15.80
C ALA A 281 -23.53 0.56 14.49
N GLN A 282 -24.69 -0.10 14.53
CA GLN A 282 -25.38 -0.60 13.33
C GLN A 282 -25.97 0.54 12.50
N GLU A 283 -26.64 1.50 13.14
CA GLU A 283 -27.19 2.67 12.48
C GLU A 283 -26.08 3.46 11.76
N MET A 284 -24.94 3.66 12.44
CA MET A 284 -23.81 4.37 11.86
C MET A 284 -23.19 3.64 10.65
N ARG A 285 -23.05 2.31 10.70
CA ARG A 285 -22.62 1.51 9.53
C ARG A 285 -23.55 1.73 8.34
N TRP A 286 -24.86 1.69 8.58
CA TRP A 286 -25.86 1.86 7.54
C TRP A 286 -25.86 3.27 6.95
N GLN A 287 -25.78 4.30 7.79
CA GLN A 287 -25.70 5.70 7.37
C GLN A 287 -24.47 5.94 6.51
N TRP A 288 -23.30 5.46 6.98
CA TRP A 288 -22.05 5.60 6.25
C TRP A 288 -22.08 4.86 4.90
N PHE A 289 -22.59 3.62 4.88
CA PHE A 289 -22.81 2.90 3.63
C PHE A 289 -23.75 3.66 2.69
N SER A 290 -24.87 4.19 3.19
CA SER A 290 -25.87 4.89 2.36
C SER A 290 -25.29 6.14 1.68
N HIS A 291 -24.30 6.77 2.31
CA HIS A 291 -23.60 7.93 1.75
C HIS A 291 -22.43 7.55 0.83
N SER A 292 -21.59 6.60 1.25
CA SER A 292 -20.30 6.30 0.59
C SER A 292 -20.33 5.09 -0.35
N LEU A 293 -21.38 4.26 -0.26
CA LEU A 293 -21.43 2.91 -0.83
C LEU A 293 -20.26 2.01 -0.40
N SER A 294 -19.76 2.19 0.83
CA SER A 294 -18.65 1.40 1.38
C SER A 294 -19.01 -0.09 1.54
N ILE A 295 -18.39 -0.94 0.72
CA ILE A 295 -18.56 -2.39 0.74
C ILE A 295 -18.19 -3.01 2.10
N PRO A 296 -17.05 -2.67 2.73
CA PRO A 296 -16.70 -3.20 4.06
C PRO A 296 -17.81 -2.96 5.10
N HIS A 297 -18.36 -1.75 5.14
CA HIS A 297 -19.40 -1.38 6.10
C HIS A 297 -20.72 -2.12 5.86
N LEU A 298 -21.13 -2.27 4.60
CA LEU A 298 -22.31 -3.07 4.27
C LEU A 298 -22.13 -4.54 4.67
N ARG A 299 -20.96 -5.14 4.41
CA ARG A 299 -20.70 -6.52 4.83
C ARG A 299 -20.77 -6.67 6.33
N GLU A 300 -20.15 -5.76 7.07
CA GLU A 300 -20.19 -5.80 8.53
C GLU A 300 -21.59 -5.58 9.11
N TYR A 301 -22.39 -4.74 8.45
CA TYR A 301 -23.80 -4.51 8.79
C TYR A 301 -24.61 -5.79 8.60
N LEU A 302 -24.59 -6.38 7.40
CA LEU A 302 -25.33 -7.60 7.07
C LEU A 302 -24.94 -8.78 7.97
N GLN A 303 -23.65 -8.96 8.28
CA GLN A 303 -23.17 -10.02 9.16
C GLN A 303 -23.70 -9.96 10.60
N ARG A 304 -24.19 -8.79 11.03
CA ARG A 304 -24.70 -8.56 12.40
C ARG A 304 -26.22 -8.57 12.46
N LEU A 305 -26.90 -8.73 11.32
CA LEU A 305 -28.34 -8.96 11.24
C LEU A 305 -28.65 -10.44 11.44
N ASN A 306 -29.91 -10.74 11.76
CA ASN A 306 -30.40 -12.12 11.77
C ASN A 306 -30.63 -12.59 10.33
N ASP A 307 -30.54 -13.91 10.09
CA ASP A 307 -30.60 -14.57 8.77
C ASP A 307 -31.82 -14.26 7.85
N PHE A 308 -32.83 -13.53 8.33
CA PHE A 308 -34.00 -13.12 7.54
C PHE A 308 -34.01 -11.60 7.23
N GLU A 309 -33.30 -10.80 8.02
CA GLU A 309 -33.23 -9.34 7.87
C GLU A 309 -32.11 -8.92 6.92
N ASP A 310 -31.09 -9.77 6.74
CA ASP A 310 -29.94 -9.53 5.86
C ASP A 310 -30.34 -9.45 4.38
N VAL A 311 -31.22 -10.33 3.91
CA VAL A 311 -31.71 -10.32 2.50
C VAL A 311 -32.48 -9.04 2.19
N GLU A 312 -33.36 -8.59 3.10
CA GLU A 312 -34.11 -7.34 2.92
C GLU A 312 -33.19 -6.12 2.97
N ALA A 313 -32.22 -6.11 3.88
CA ALA A 313 -31.22 -5.07 3.98
C ALA A 313 -30.31 -5.01 2.75
N GLU A 314 -29.87 -6.15 2.22
CA GLU A 314 -29.07 -6.24 1.00
C GLU A 314 -29.88 -5.73 -0.21
N GLU A 315 -31.16 -6.09 -0.30
CA GLU A 315 -32.05 -5.59 -1.33
C GLU A 315 -32.14 -4.06 -1.30
N ARG A 316 -32.36 -3.49 -0.10
CA ARG A 316 -32.39 -2.05 0.13
C ARG A 316 -31.05 -1.39 -0.25
N ALA A 317 -29.94 -2.01 0.10
CA ALA A 317 -28.61 -1.50 -0.21
C ALA A 317 -28.34 -1.44 -1.72
N LEU A 318 -28.74 -2.48 -2.45
CA LEU A 318 -28.64 -2.54 -3.89
C LEU A 318 -29.57 -1.54 -4.59
N GLN A 319 -30.74 -1.28 -4.03
CA GLN A 319 -31.64 -0.23 -4.50
C GLN A 319 -31.01 1.16 -4.34
N LEU A 320 -30.43 1.46 -3.17
CA LEU A 320 -29.74 2.72 -2.91
C LEU A 320 -28.58 2.93 -3.91
N ALA A 321 -27.76 1.91 -4.14
CA ALA A 321 -26.67 1.99 -5.10
C ALA A 321 -27.15 2.26 -6.55
N GLY A 322 -28.28 1.66 -6.95
CA GLY A 322 -28.87 1.90 -8.26
C GLY A 322 -29.53 3.29 -8.41
N GLN A 323 -29.80 3.98 -7.30
CA GLN A 323 -30.40 5.32 -7.28
C GLN A 323 -29.39 6.41 -6.88
N HIS A 324 -28.11 6.05 -6.75
CA HIS A 324 -27.07 6.96 -6.32
C HIS A 324 -26.89 8.12 -7.32
N PRO A 325 -26.77 9.39 -6.88
CA PRO A 325 -26.67 10.55 -7.77
C PRO A 325 -25.47 10.48 -8.74
N GLU A 326 -24.37 9.88 -8.30
CA GLU A 326 -23.21 9.60 -9.14
C GLU A 326 -23.33 8.19 -9.74
N SER A 327 -23.77 8.12 -11.00
CA SER A 327 -23.98 6.87 -11.75
C SER A 327 -22.74 5.96 -11.74
N LEU A 328 -21.54 6.54 -11.83
CA LEU A 328 -20.27 5.82 -11.81
C LEU A 328 -20.00 5.11 -10.46
N ARG A 329 -20.28 5.77 -9.33
CA ARG A 329 -20.15 5.17 -7.99
C ARG A 329 -21.13 4.01 -7.81
N GLY A 330 -22.38 4.21 -8.24
CA GLY A 330 -23.39 3.15 -8.25
C GLY A 330 -22.96 1.93 -9.06
N LEU A 331 -22.45 2.15 -10.29
CA LEU A 331 -21.91 1.08 -11.14
C LEU A 331 -20.74 0.36 -10.47
N GLN A 332 -19.78 1.10 -9.94
CA GLN A 332 -18.60 0.56 -9.27
C GLN A 332 -19.01 -0.36 -8.12
N PHE A 333 -19.93 0.09 -7.27
CA PHE A 333 -20.47 -0.71 -6.17
C PHE A 333 -21.18 -1.97 -6.70
N LEU A 334 -22.14 -1.85 -7.62
CA LEU A 334 -22.94 -2.98 -8.10
C LEU A 334 -22.07 -4.08 -8.73
N VAL A 335 -21.02 -3.69 -9.44
CA VAL A 335 -20.04 -4.62 -10.02
C VAL A 335 -19.21 -5.26 -8.90
N ALA A 336 -18.66 -4.47 -7.97
CA ALA A 336 -17.83 -4.97 -6.89
C ALA A 336 -18.61 -5.81 -5.86
N TRP A 337 -19.92 -5.59 -5.69
CA TRP A 337 -20.90 -6.37 -4.90
C TRP A 337 -21.53 -7.56 -5.69
N PRO A 338 -20.81 -8.14 -6.65
CA PRO A 338 -21.35 -9.01 -7.73
C PRO A 338 -22.85 -8.93 -8.14
N ALA A 339 -23.53 -7.79 -8.09
CA ALA A 339 -24.93 -7.66 -8.50
C ALA A 339 -25.08 -7.48 -10.02
N ILE A 340 -24.57 -8.45 -10.80
CA ILE A 340 -24.31 -8.32 -12.24
C ILE A 340 -25.56 -7.91 -13.04
N SER A 341 -26.72 -8.52 -12.79
CA SER A 341 -27.96 -8.16 -13.49
C SER A 341 -28.49 -6.77 -13.11
N ARG A 342 -28.17 -6.26 -11.91
CA ARG A 342 -28.47 -4.88 -11.51
C ARG A 342 -27.51 -3.89 -12.15
N ALA A 343 -26.21 -4.20 -12.13
CA ALA A 343 -25.21 -3.41 -12.84
C ALA A 343 -25.57 -3.26 -14.33
N ALA A 344 -25.98 -4.35 -15.00
CA ALA A 344 -26.41 -4.29 -16.39
C ALA A 344 -27.61 -3.35 -16.62
N ARG A 345 -28.64 -3.44 -15.77
CA ARG A 345 -29.81 -2.54 -15.85
C ARG A 345 -29.41 -1.09 -15.57
N HIS A 346 -28.52 -0.87 -14.62
CA HIS A 346 -27.98 0.46 -14.29
C HIS A 346 -27.25 1.08 -15.48
N VAL A 347 -26.40 0.30 -16.17
CA VAL A 347 -25.70 0.74 -17.38
C VAL A 347 -26.68 1.14 -18.48
N LEU A 348 -27.70 0.32 -18.73
CA LEU A 348 -28.70 0.56 -19.75
C LEU A 348 -29.54 1.82 -19.46
N ALA A 349 -29.95 2.01 -18.19
CA ALA A 349 -30.73 3.16 -17.77
C ALA A 349 -29.96 4.49 -17.93
N HIS A 350 -28.65 4.48 -17.71
CA HIS A 350 -27.77 5.66 -17.77
C HIS A 350 -26.91 5.68 -19.04
N ALA A 351 -27.33 5.00 -20.11
CA ALA A 351 -26.51 4.77 -21.30
C ALA A 351 -25.97 6.05 -21.99
N ARG A 352 -26.59 7.20 -21.74
CA ARG A 352 -26.16 8.51 -22.29
C ARG A 352 -25.21 9.29 -21.38
N GLU A 353 -25.02 8.86 -20.14
CA GLU A 353 -24.21 9.54 -19.13
C GLU A 353 -22.77 9.01 -19.10
N TRP A 354 -22.54 7.79 -19.59
CA TRP A 354 -21.21 7.19 -19.60
C TRP A 354 -20.27 7.94 -20.54
N ASP A 355 -19.21 8.50 -19.96
CA ASP A 355 -18.07 9.05 -20.70
C ASP A 355 -16.94 8.01 -20.83
N GLY A 356 -15.82 8.40 -21.42
CA GLY A 356 -14.64 7.55 -21.50
C GLY A 356 -13.55 7.88 -20.48
N GLU A 357 -13.82 8.72 -19.49
CA GLU A 357 -12.83 9.22 -18.54
C GLU A 357 -12.46 8.15 -17.51
N ALA A 358 -13.46 7.44 -16.97
CA ALA A 358 -13.31 6.40 -15.96
C ALA A 358 -12.82 5.04 -16.53
N TYR A 359 -11.68 5.06 -17.24
CA TYR A 359 -11.13 3.90 -17.97
C TYR A 359 -11.09 2.61 -17.16
N THR A 360 -10.57 2.66 -15.93
CA THR A 360 -10.39 1.47 -15.07
C THR A 360 -11.72 0.86 -14.65
N ILE A 361 -12.70 1.70 -14.30
CA ILE A 361 -14.03 1.26 -13.86
C ILE A 361 -14.80 0.67 -15.04
N HIS A 362 -14.82 1.34 -16.19
CA HIS A 362 -15.54 0.87 -17.37
C HIS A 362 -14.98 -0.46 -17.91
N CYS A 363 -13.65 -0.60 -18.00
CA CYS A 363 -13.05 -1.86 -18.45
C CYS A 363 -13.40 -3.03 -17.52
N ALA A 364 -13.22 -2.84 -16.20
CA ALA A 364 -13.50 -3.89 -15.22
C ALA A 364 -15.00 -4.26 -15.18
N ALA A 365 -15.89 -3.27 -15.29
CA ALA A 365 -17.32 -3.49 -15.37
C ALA A 365 -17.73 -4.23 -16.65
N ALA A 366 -17.22 -3.81 -17.81
CA ALA A 366 -17.51 -4.45 -19.10
C ALA A 366 -17.04 -5.91 -19.13
N GLU A 367 -15.86 -6.22 -18.60
CA GLU A 367 -15.35 -7.58 -18.50
C GLU A 367 -16.30 -8.47 -17.67
N ARG A 368 -16.75 -7.98 -16.51
CA ARG A 368 -17.64 -8.74 -15.63
C ARG A 368 -19.06 -8.89 -16.18
N LEU A 369 -19.52 -7.94 -16.98
CA LEU A 369 -20.84 -7.96 -17.61
C LEU A 369 -20.88 -8.79 -18.89
N GLY A 370 -19.78 -8.85 -19.65
CA GLY A 370 -19.75 -9.30 -21.04
C GLY A 370 -20.34 -10.70 -21.28
N ALA A 371 -20.15 -11.63 -20.35
CA ALA A 371 -20.63 -13.01 -20.49
C ALA A 371 -22.16 -13.14 -20.41
N GLN A 372 -22.84 -12.33 -19.59
CA GLN A 372 -24.29 -12.45 -19.33
C GLN A 372 -25.10 -11.27 -19.87
N HIS A 373 -24.46 -10.11 -20.04
CA HIS A 373 -25.08 -8.86 -20.46
C HIS A 373 -24.21 -8.14 -21.50
N PRO A 374 -24.02 -8.73 -22.69
CA PRO A 374 -23.10 -8.22 -23.70
C PRO A 374 -23.44 -6.80 -24.17
N LEU A 375 -24.72 -6.45 -24.28
CA LEU A 375 -25.15 -5.08 -24.65
C LEU A 375 -24.67 -4.04 -23.63
N ALA A 376 -24.84 -4.31 -22.33
CA ALA A 376 -24.39 -3.40 -21.29
C ALA A 376 -22.86 -3.23 -21.32
N ALA A 377 -22.12 -4.32 -21.50
CA ALA A 377 -20.67 -4.26 -21.66
C ALA A 377 -20.27 -3.39 -22.87
N THR A 378 -20.92 -3.56 -24.03
CA THR A 378 -20.69 -2.74 -25.22
C THR A 378 -20.91 -1.25 -24.95
N LEU A 379 -21.96 -0.89 -24.21
CA LEU A 379 -22.26 0.52 -23.91
C LEU A 379 -21.25 1.19 -22.97
N LEU A 380 -20.50 0.41 -22.17
CA LEU A 380 -19.38 0.93 -21.37
C LEU A 380 -18.08 1.07 -22.18
N LEU A 381 -17.89 0.22 -23.19
CA LEU A 381 -16.68 0.21 -24.01
C LEU A 381 -16.69 1.28 -25.11
N ARG A 382 -17.84 1.53 -25.73
CA ARG A 382 -17.97 2.51 -26.83
C ARG A 382 -17.55 3.93 -26.41
N PRO A 383 -17.91 4.47 -25.23
CA PRO A 383 -17.42 5.76 -24.76
C PRO A 383 -15.90 5.83 -24.61
N LEU A 384 -15.23 4.72 -24.21
CA LEU A 384 -13.76 4.68 -24.11
C LEU A 384 -13.09 4.87 -25.48
N VAL A 385 -13.67 4.29 -26.54
CA VAL A 385 -13.18 4.45 -27.92
C VAL A 385 -13.33 5.90 -28.36
N VAL A 386 -14.52 6.48 -28.18
CA VAL A 386 -14.81 7.87 -28.55
C VAL A 386 -13.90 8.84 -27.81
N PHE A 387 -13.77 8.70 -26.49
CA PHE A 387 -12.91 9.56 -25.67
C PHE A 387 -11.43 9.46 -26.07
N ALA A 388 -10.92 8.26 -26.38
CA ALA A 388 -9.54 8.10 -26.82
C ALA A 388 -9.27 8.82 -28.15
N LEU A 389 -10.23 8.79 -29.07
CA LEU A 389 -10.18 9.47 -30.37
C LEU A 389 -10.30 11.00 -30.22
N GLU A 390 -11.22 11.48 -29.38
CA GLU A 390 -11.40 12.91 -29.10
C GLU A 390 -10.16 13.53 -28.43
N MET A 391 -9.49 12.79 -27.55
CA MET A 391 -8.27 13.25 -26.89
C MET A 391 -7.03 13.31 -27.80
N GLY A 392 -7.07 12.69 -28.99
CA GLY A 392 -5.99 12.75 -29.99
C GLY A 392 -4.63 12.17 -29.54
N ARG A 393 -4.60 11.32 -28.50
CA ARG A 393 -3.35 10.78 -27.93
C ARG A 393 -3.03 9.41 -28.53
N ASN A 394 -2.12 9.35 -29.51
CA ASN A 394 -1.71 8.12 -30.21
C ASN A 394 -1.34 6.92 -29.32
N LYS A 395 -0.83 7.18 -28.11
CA LYS A 395 -0.51 6.14 -27.10
C LYS A 395 -1.76 5.38 -26.61
N ARG A 396 -2.94 6.00 -26.67
CA ARG A 396 -4.23 5.42 -26.23
C ARG A 396 -4.93 4.61 -27.32
N TYR A 397 -4.64 4.84 -28.60
CA TYR A 397 -5.32 4.16 -29.71
C TYR A 397 -5.15 2.63 -29.69
N ARG A 398 -4.08 2.09 -29.10
CA ARG A 398 -3.93 0.64 -28.95
C ARG A 398 -5.05 0.07 -28.07
N TYR A 399 -5.29 0.70 -26.92
CA TYR A 399 -6.36 0.30 -26.00
C TYR A 399 -7.73 0.53 -26.62
N ALA A 400 -7.94 1.64 -27.33
CA ALA A 400 -9.19 1.91 -28.03
C ALA A 400 -9.49 0.85 -29.12
N ALA A 401 -8.48 0.41 -29.88
CA ALA A 401 -8.64 -0.65 -30.86
C ALA A 401 -8.99 -1.99 -30.20
N GLU A 402 -8.36 -2.31 -29.06
CA GLU A 402 -8.73 -3.48 -28.24
C GLU A 402 -10.20 -3.38 -27.77
N GLN A 403 -10.66 -2.23 -27.28
CA GLN A 403 -12.06 -2.05 -26.86
C GLN A 403 -13.05 -2.19 -28.02
N LEU A 404 -12.70 -1.70 -29.21
CA LEU A 404 -13.56 -1.87 -30.38
C LEU A 404 -13.66 -3.34 -30.82
N ARG A 405 -12.55 -4.10 -30.79
CA ARG A 405 -12.57 -5.56 -31.03
C ARG A 405 -13.41 -6.30 -29.98
N SER A 406 -13.31 -5.91 -28.72
CA SER A 406 -14.19 -6.47 -27.67
C SER A 406 -15.66 -6.17 -27.96
N CYS A 407 -16.00 -4.98 -28.47
CA CYS A 407 -17.36 -4.66 -28.88
C CYS A 407 -17.85 -5.53 -30.04
N ASP A 408 -16.99 -5.84 -31.01
CA ASP A 408 -17.31 -6.73 -32.14
C ASP A 408 -17.60 -8.17 -31.65
N GLN A 409 -16.74 -8.70 -30.77
CA GLN A 409 -16.95 -10.03 -30.17
C GLN A 409 -18.24 -10.11 -29.35
N LEU A 410 -18.56 -9.06 -28.58
CA LEU A 410 -19.81 -8.97 -27.82
C LEU A 410 -21.02 -8.87 -28.75
N ALA A 411 -20.91 -8.18 -29.89
CA ALA A 411 -22.00 -8.02 -30.85
C ALA A 411 -22.53 -9.35 -31.39
N ALA A 412 -21.68 -10.36 -31.53
CA ALA A 412 -22.07 -11.71 -31.92
C ALA A 412 -23.04 -12.39 -30.92
N HIS A 413 -23.16 -11.86 -29.71
CA HIS A 413 -24.02 -12.37 -28.64
C HIS A 413 -25.18 -11.40 -28.29
N ILE A 414 -25.47 -10.42 -29.14
CA ILE A 414 -26.54 -9.44 -28.94
C ILE A 414 -27.60 -9.59 -30.03
N ASP A 415 -28.73 -10.23 -29.69
CA ASP A 415 -29.88 -10.36 -30.60
C ASP A 415 -30.78 -9.13 -30.61
N TYR A 416 -30.83 -8.38 -29.50
CA TYR A 416 -31.71 -7.22 -29.33
C TYR A 416 -30.97 -6.02 -28.72
N TRP A 417 -30.82 -4.97 -29.52
CA TRP A 417 -30.04 -3.76 -29.17
C TRP A 417 -30.80 -2.70 -28.37
N GLN A 418 -32.07 -2.94 -28.00
CA GLN A 418 -32.88 -2.05 -27.15
C GLN A 418 -32.93 -0.57 -27.62
N GLY A 419 -32.88 -0.34 -28.93
CA GLY A 419 -32.88 1.01 -29.53
C GLY A 419 -31.50 1.67 -29.61
N HIS A 420 -30.43 1.02 -29.16
CA HIS A 420 -29.06 1.45 -29.43
C HIS A 420 -28.60 1.02 -30.84
N PRO A 421 -27.66 1.74 -31.47
CA PRO A 421 -27.09 1.31 -32.74
C PRO A 421 -26.41 -0.05 -32.61
N ASP A 422 -26.61 -0.92 -33.60
CA ASP A 422 -25.85 -2.17 -33.70
C ASP A 422 -24.36 -1.89 -33.94
N HIS A 423 -23.53 -2.95 -33.94
CA HIS A 423 -22.08 -2.76 -34.08
C HIS A 423 -21.70 -2.13 -35.41
N ALA A 424 -22.30 -2.57 -36.53
CA ALA A 424 -22.02 -2.04 -37.85
C ALA A 424 -22.36 -0.54 -37.96
N THR A 425 -23.57 -0.15 -37.56
CA THR A 425 -24.04 1.24 -37.56
C THR A 425 -23.18 2.12 -36.65
N TYR A 426 -22.75 1.59 -35.49
CA TYR A 426 -21.82 2.30 -34.61
C TYR A 426 -20.46 2.55 -35.28
N VAL A 427 -19.86 1.53 -35.91
CA VAL A 427 -18.57 1.65 -36.61
C VAL A 427 -18.67 2.63 -37.78
N GLU A 428 -19.75 2.60 -38.56
CA GLU A 428 -20.02 3.59 -39.62
C GLU A 428 -20.05 5.02 -39.05
N SER A 429 -20.80 5.24 -37.95
CA SER A 429 -20.84 6.56 -37.29
C SER A 429 -19.47 7.00 -36.73
N LEU A 430 -18.64 6.03 -36.31
CA LEU A 430 -17.28 6.30 -35.83
C LEU A 430 -16.36 6.68 -36.98
N HIS A 431 -16.50 6.04 -38.14
CA HIS A 431 -15.76 6.34 -39.35
C HIS A 431 -16.15 7.71 -39.94
N ASP A 432 -17.44 8.06 -39.92
CA ASP A 432 -17.90 9.39 -40.36
C ASP A 432 -17.31 10.52 -39.51
N ARG A 433 -17.18 10.30 -38.19
CA ARG A 433 -16.64 11.30 -37.25
C ARG A 433 -15.11 11.33 -37.23
N PHE A 434 -14.45 10.18 -37.34
CA PHE A 434 -13.02 10.03 -37.09
C PHE A 434 -12.25 9.34 -38.23
N GLY A 435 -12.77 9.30 -39.45
CA GLY A 435 -12.09 8.66 -40.59
C GLY A 435 -10.70 9.23 -40.90
N GLY A 436 -10.42 10.47 -40.47
CA GLY A 436 -9.09 11.09 -40.59
C GLY A 436 -8.02 10.56 -39.62
N THR A 437 -8.37 9.79 -38.59
CA THR A 437 -7.42 9.26 -37.59
C THR A 437 -6.76 7.95 -38.05
N TRP A 438 -6.10 7.97 -39.21
CA TRP A 438 -5.49 6.79 -39.86
C TRP A 438 -4.69 5.87 -38.93
N GLN A 439 -3.92 6.41 -37.99
CA GLN A 439 -3.12 5.63 -37.04
C GLN A 439 -3.94 4.77 -36.05
N PHE A 440 -5.23 5.07 -35.88
CA PHE A 440 -6.16 4.23 -35.13
C PHE A 440 -6.71 3.10 -36.03
N TRP A 441 -7.16 3.42 -37.24
CA TRP A 441 -7.74 2.46 -38.18
C TRP A 441 -6.72 1.41 -38.64
N GLU A 442 -5.46 1.80 -38.87
CA GLU A 442 -4.33 0.88 -39.17
C GLU A 442 -4.12 -0.17 -38.07
N ARG A 443 -4.57 0.08 -36.83
CA ARG A 443 -4.45 -0.88 -35.73
C ARG A 443 -5.59 -1.88 -35.67
N LEU A 444 -6.63 -1.73 -36.50
CA LEU A 444 -7.78 -2.63 -36.57
C LEU A 444 -7.68 -3.60 -37.75
N GLU A 445 -6.95 -3.22 -38.80
CA GLU A 445 -6.39 -4.10 -39.83
C GLU A 445 -5.37 -5.08 -39.24
#